data_AF-U1FPN8-F1
#
_entry.id   AF-U1FPN8-F1
#
_cell.length_a   1.000
_cell.length_b   1.000
_cell.length_c   1.000
_cell.angle_alpha   90.00
_cell.angle_beta   90.00
_cell.angle_gamma   90.00
#
_symmetry.space_group_name_H-M   'P 1'
#
loop_
_entity.id
_entity.type
_entity.pdbx_description
1 polymer ?
#
loop_
_entity_poly.entity_id
_entity_poly.type
_entity_poly.pdbx_seq_one_letter_code
_entity_poly.pdbx_strand_id
1 'polypeptide(L)'
;MEKLSSQERILEEIKMLFENHTTGLTNKELAERIGTSESNVCRDLAIFGKYKWISRGEKGRWRLSAEFGGIAGQIMKSYKTARLELSRDEERYITAMQ
;
A
#
# COMPACT_ATOMS: atom_id res chain seq x y z
N MET A 1 -22.13 -12.81 -8.16
CA MET A 1 -20.84 -12.61 -7.46
C MET A 1 -20.96 -13.21 -6.08
N GLU A 2 -19.99 -14.03 -5.71
CA GLU A 2 -19.88 -14.52 -4.34
C GLU A 2 -19.63 -13.34 -3.39
N LYS A 3 -20.20 -13.40 -2.18
CA LYS A 3 -20.10 -12.31 -1.21
C LYS A 3 -18.69 -12.31 -0.63
N LEU A 4 -17.93 -11.25 -0.87
CA LEU A 4 -16.60 -11.08 -0.29
C LEU A 4 -16.65 -11.17 1.24
N SER A 5 -15.73 -11.93 1.81
CA SER A 5 -15.40 -11.89 3.23
C SER A 5 -14.85 -10.51 3.63
N SER A 6 -14.72 -10.26 4.93
CA SER A 6 -14.06 -9.05 5.45
C SER A 6 -12.61 -8.92 4.96
N GLN A 7 -11.87 -10.02 4.92
CA GLN A 7 -10.47 -10.04 4.54
C GLN A 7 -10.31 -9.73 3.06
N GLU A 8 -11.13 -10.36 2.21
CA GLU A 8 -11.12 -10.09 0.77
C GLU A 8 -11.54 -8.66 0.47
N ARG A 9 -12.56 -8.14 1.18
CA ARG A 9 -12.98 -6.75 1.03
C ARG A 9 -11.88 -5.75 1.36
N ILE A 10 -11.16 -5.96 2.46
CA ILE A 10 -10.00 -5.16 2.84
C ILE A 10 -8.94 -5.15 1.72
N LEU A 11 -8.65 -6.30 1.12
CA LEU A 11 -7.67 -6.39 0.03
C LEU A 11 -8.14 -5.65 -1.23
N GLU A 12 -9.43 -5.74 -1.57
CA GLU A 12 -10.01 -5.00 -2.69
C GLU A 12 -10.04 -3.49 -2.44
N GLU A 13 -10.34 -3.04 -1.21
CA GLU A 13 -10.27 -1.62 -0.84
C GLU A 13 -8.85 -1.06 -1.02
N ILE A 14 -7.82 -1.81 -0.63
CA ILE A 14 -6.42 -1.41 -0.84
C ILE A 14 -6.10 -1.26 -2.34
N LYS A 15 -6.51 -2.23 -3.18
CA LYS A 15 -6.33 -2.15 -4.64
C LYS A 15 -7.03 -0.93 -5.23
N MET A 16 -8.29 -0.68 -4.85
CA MET A 16 -9.04 0.47 -5.31
C MET A 16 -8.38 1.79 -4.91
N LEU A 17 -7.88 1.91 -3.68
CA LEU A 17 -7.19 3.11 -3.22
C LEU A 17 -5.81 3.29 -3.88
N PHE A 18 -5.13 2.20 -4.24
CA PHE A 18 -3.88 2.23 -5.01
C PHE A 18 -4.12 2.74 -6.45
N GLU A 19 -5.10 2.19 -7.14
CA GLU A 19 -5.45 2.59 -8.52
C GLU A 19 -5.94 4.04 -8.59
N ASN A 20 -6.51 4.56 -7.50
CA ASN A 20 -7.05 5.91 -7.41
C ASN A 20 -6.22 6.81 -6.46
N HIS A 21 -4.93 6.52 -6.27
CA HIS A 21 -4.12 7.16 -5.22
C HIS A 21 -4.00 8.69 -5.33
N THR A 22 -4.08 9.27 -6.53
CA THR A 22 -3.96 10.72 -6.75
C THR A 22 -5.21 11.49 -6.39
N THR A 23 -6.40 10.90 -6.56
CA THR A 23 -7.69 11.57 -6.36
C THR A 23 -8.41 11.08 -5.10
N GLY A 24 -8.17 9.83 -4.71
CA GLY A 24 -8.83 9.14 -3.61
C GLY A 24 -10.28 8.77 -3.92
N LEU A 25 -10.94 8.11 -2.96
CA LEU A 25 -12.33 7.66 -3.08
C LEU A 25 -13.13 7.96 -1.81
N THR A 26 -14.41 8.25 -1.96
CA THR A 26 -15.38 8.33 -0.85
C THR A 26 -15.84 6.93 -0.43
N ASN A 27 -16.45 6.82 0.75
CA ASN A 27 -17.03 5.56 1.22
C ASN A 27 -18.09 5.00 0.26
N LYS A 28 -18.91 5.89 -0.31
CA LYS A 28 -19.91 5.53 -1.32
C LYS A 28 -19.29 4.93 -2.57
N GLU A 29 -18.28 5.58 -3.14
CA GLU A 29 -17.59 5.06 -4.35
C GLU A 29 -16.90 3.72 -4.07
N LEU A 30 -16.28 3.54 -2.91
CA LEU A 30 -15.70 2.26 -2.50
C LEU A 30 -16.79 1.18 -2.38
N ALA A 31 -17.90 1.49 -1.72
CA ALA A 31 -19.00 0.55 -1.51
C ALA A 31 -19.63 0.10 -2.84
N GLU A 32 -19.87 1.04 -3.76
CA GLU A 32 -20.40 0.77 -5.09
C GLU A 32 -19.46 -0.10 -5.93
N ARG A 33 -18.15 0.22 -5.95
CA ARG A 33 -17.17 -0.53 -6.75
C ARG A 33 -16.93 -1.94 -6.24
N ILE A 34 -16.93 -2.13 -4.92
CA ILE A 34 -16.62 -3.42 -4.28
C ILE A 34 -17.88 -4.29 -4.13
N GLY A 35 -19.07 -3.70 -4.28
CA GLY A 35 -20.34 -4.42 -4.11
C GLY A 35 -20.64 -4.71 -2.64
N THR A 36 -20.45 -3.72 -1.77
CA THR A 36 -20.70 -3.83 -0.33
C THR A 36 -21.44 -2.60 0.23
N SER A 37 -21.66 -2.52 1.54
CA SER A 37 -22.29 -1.36 2.17
C SER A 37 -21.27 -0.34 2.66
N GLU A 38 -21.65 0.94 2.70
CA GLU A 38 -20.80 1.99 3.29
C GLU A 38 -20.44 1.72 4.75
N SER A 39 -21.32 1.03 5.51
CA SER A 39 -21.02 0.60 6.89
C SER A 39 -19.86 -0.40 6.95
N ASN A 40 -19.79 -1.33 6.00
CA ASN A 40 -18.67 -2.25 5.89
C ASN A 40 -17.38 -1.49 5.57
N VAL A 41 -17.43 -0.59 4.58
CA VAL A 41 -16.28 0.25 4.21
C VAL A 41 -15.81 1.10 5.38
N CYS A 42 -16.72 1.76 6.12
CA CYS A 42 -16.35 2.54 7.31
C CYS A 42 -15.57 1.72 8.34
N ARG A 43 -15.99 0.47 8.59
CA ARG A 43 -15.32 -0.43 9.54
C ARG A 43 -13.93 -0.83 9.03
N ASP A 44 -13.80 -1.12 7.76
CA ASP A 44 -12.54 -1.55 7.16
C ASP A 44 -11.55 -0.39 7.07
N LEU A 45 -12.00 0.80 6.66
CA LEU A 45 -11.19 2.03 6.68
C LEU A 45 -10.75 2.43 8.09
N ALA A 46 -11.53 2.13 9.13
CA ALA A 46 -11.11 2.35 10.51
C ALA A 46 -9.90 1.46 10.88
N ILE A 47 -9.82 0.25 10.34
CA ILE A 47 -8.64 -0.62 10.47
C ILE A 47 -7.45 0.05 9.79
N PHE A 48 -7.59 0.52 8.55
CA PHE A 48 -6.48 1.23 7.87
C PHE A 48 -6.04 2.49 8.61
N GLY A 49 -6.98 3.24 9.18
CA GLY A 49 -6.68 4.41 10.01
C GLY A 49 -5.85 4.05 11.25
N LYS A 50 -6.17 2.94 11.93
CA LYS A 50 -5.39 2.42 13.07
C LYS A 50 -3.94 2.11 12.70
N TYR A 51 -3.72 1.57 11.51
CA TYR A 51 -2.38 1.30 10.98
C TYR A 51 -1.76 2.48 10.22
N LYS A 52 -2.44 3.64 10.20
CA LYS A 52 -2.02 4.84 9.47
C LYS A 52 -1.80 4.62 7.97
N TRP A 53 -2.43 3.61 7.39
CA TRP A 53 -2.28 3.25 5.97
C TRP A 53 -3.10 4.11 5.02
N ILE A 54 -4.04 4.87 5.56
CA ILE A 54 -4.84 5.83 4.79
C ILE A 54 -4.68 7.24 5.33
N SER A 55 -4.92 8.20 4.46
CA SER A 55 -5.06 9.62 4.77
C SER A 55 -6.34 10.15 4.16
N ARG A 56 -6.90 11.18 4.79
CA ARG A 56 -8.12 11.85 4.30
C ARG A 56 -7.70 13.10 3.53
N GLY A 57 -7.96 13.11 2.24
CA GLY A 57 -7.77 14.26 1.36
C GLY A 57 -8.96 15.21 1.39
N GLU A 58 -8.94 16.16 0.45
CA GLU A 58 -10.02 17.14 0.27
C GLU A 58 -11.38 16.47 0.05
N LYS A 59 -12.45 17.14 0.48
CA LYS A 59 -13.85 16.68 0.34
C LYS A 59 -14.10 15.30 0.96
N GLY A 60 -13.27 14.90 1.92
CA GLY A 60 -13.45 13.66 2.69
C GLY A 60 -13.08 12.38 1.94
N ARG A 61 -12.28 12.46 0.87
CA ARG A 61 -11.84 11.31 0.07
C ARG A 61 -10.63 10.61 0.70
N TRP A 62 -10.63 9.28 0.72
CA TRP A 62 -9.55 8.46 1.26
C TRP A 62 -8.50 8.14 0.21
N ARG A 63 -7.23 8.12 0.63
CA ARG A 63 -6.06 7.75 -0.18
C ARG A 63 -5.12 6.89 0.66
N LEU A 64 -4.31 6.05 0.03
CA LEU A 64 -3.19 5.42 0.71
C LEU A 64 -2.21 6.48 1.22
N SER A 65 -1.72 6.31 2.43
CA SER A 65 -0.76 7.23 3.05
C SER A 65 0.68 6.94 2.58
N ALA A 66 1.58 7.88 2.85
CA ALA A 66 3.01 7.66 2.66
C ALA A 66 3.56 6.51 3.53
N GLU A 67 2.92 6.20 4.68
CA GLU A 67 3.32 5.09 5.54
C GLU A 67 3.06 3.73 4.87
N PHE A 68 1.93 3.61 4.16
CA PHE A 68 1.67 2.44 3.30
C PHE A 68 2.68 2.35 2.15
N GLY A 69 2.92 3.45 1.44
CA GLY A 69 3.92 3.51 0.36
C GLY A 69 5.35 3.21 0.85
N GLY A 70 5.66 3.52 2.11
CA GLY A 70 6.93 3.25 2.77
C GLY A 70 7.28 1.77 2.80
N ILE A 71 6.30 0.86 2.80
CA ILE A 71 6.52 -0.60 2.74
C ILE A 71 7.26 -0.97 1.45
N ALA A 72 6.77 -0.51 0.30
CA ALA A 72 7.43 -0.71 -0.99
C ALA A 72 8.78 0.03 -1.07
N GLY A 73 8.86 1.23 -0.47
CA GLY A 73 10.10 1.99 -0.36
C GLY A 73 11.20 1.26 0.42
N GLN A 74 10.86 0.58 1.51
CA GLN A 74 11.81 -0.22 2.30
C GLN A 74 12.34 -1.41 1.51
N ILE A 75 11.47 -2.11 0.78
CA ILE A 75 11.89 -3.22 -0.10
C ILE A 75 12.92 -2.73 -1.13
N MET A 76 12.63 -1.63 -1.82
CA MET A 76 13.55 -1.03 -2.79
C MET A 76 14.87 -0.58 -2.15
N LYS A 77 14.84 -0.04 -0.93
CA LYS A 77 16.05 0.35 -0.18
C LYS A 77 16.92 -0.87 0.17
N SER A 78 16.31 -1.97 0.58
CA SER A 78 17.03 -3.22 0.86
C SER A 78 17.73 -3.76 -0.38
N TYR A 79 17.06 -3.78 -1.54
CA TYR A 79 17.70 -4.18 -2.80
C TYR A 79 18.88 -3.29 -3.19
N LYS A 80 18.76 -1.96 -3.04
CA LYS A 80 19.87 -1.03 -3.31
C LYS A 80 21.07 -1.29 -2.40
N THR A 81 20.81 -1.59 -1.12
CA THR A 81 21.84 -1.90 -0.13
C THR A 81 22.58 -3.18 -0.50
N ALA A 82 21.85 -4.27 -0.77
CA ALA A 82 22.42 -5.55 -1.16
C ALA A 82 23.28 -5.43 -2.43
N ARG A 83 22.83 -4.67 -3.43
CA ARG A 83 23.61 -4.43 -4.66
C ARG A 83 24.94 -3.73 -4.36
N LEU A 84 24.94 -2.75 -3.46
CA LEU A 84 26.15 -2.03 -3.04
C LEU A 84 27.14 -2.94 -2.31
N GLU A 85 26.64 -3.85 -1.48
CA GLU A 85 27.48 -4.84 -0.79
C GLU A 85 28.12 -5.81 -1.77
N LEU A 86 27.35 -6.33 -2.73
CA LEU A 86 27.89 -7.21 -3.78
C LEU A 86 28.99 -6.54 -4.60
N SER A 87 28.81 -5.27 -5.01
CA SER A 87 29.84 -4.52 -5.73
C SER A 87 31.12 -4.34 -4.90
N ARG A 88 31.01 -4.12 -3.59
CA ARG A 88 32.17 -4.02 -2.70
C ARG A 88 32.92 -5.35 -2.55
N ASP A 89 32.21 -6.45 -2.49
CA ASP A 89 32.83 -7.77 -2.39
C ASP A 89 33.52 -8.17 -3.70
N GLU A 90 32.95 -7.80 -4.85
CA GLU A 90 33.59 -7.94 -6.16
C GLU A 90 34.90 -7.15 -6.24
N GLU A 91 34.90 -5.87 -5.83
CA GLU A 91 36.11 -5.05 -5.76
C GLU A 91 37.19 -5.69 -4.87
N ARG A 92 36.81 -6.16 -3.67
CA ARG A 92 37.74 -6.85 -2.75
C ARG A 92 38.35 -8.09 -3.38
N TYR A 93 37.54 -8.89 -4.07
CA TYR A 93 38.00 -10.10 -4.73
C TYR A 93 38.98 -9.78 -5.87
N ILE A 94 38.68 -8.77 -6.70
CA ILE A 94 39.57 -8.29 -7.77
C ILE A 94 40.90 -7.79 -7.20
N THR A 95 40.88 -6.97 -6.14
CA THR A 95 42.11 -6.47 -5.51
C THR A 95 42.95 -7.60 -4.91
N ALA A 96 42.33 -8.62 -4.32
CA ALA A 96 43.05 -9.76 -3.75
C ALA A 96 43.71 -10.68 -4.80
N MET A 97 43.29 -10.59 -6.06
CA MET A 97 43.87 -11.36 -7.18
C MET A 97 45.03 -10.64 -7.90
N GLN A 98 45.26 -9.36 -7.61
CA GLN A 98 46.39 -8.58 -8.14
C GLN A 98 47.64 -8.81 -7.29
#